data_AF-A0A2V9DRG0-F1
#
_entry.id   AF-A0A2V9DRG0-F1
#
_cell.length_a   1.000
_cell.length_b   1.000
_cell.length_c   1.000
_cell.angle_alpha   90.00
_cell.angle_beta   90.00
_cell.angle_gamma   90.00
#
_symmetry.space_group_name_H-M   'P 1'
#
loop_
_entity.id
_entity.type
_entity.pdbx_description
1 polymer ?
#
loop_
_entity_poly.entity_id
_entity_poly.type
_entity_poly.pdbx_seq_one_letter_code
_entity_poly.pdbx_strand_id
1 'polypeptide(L)'
;MEIFQVPTRVVIIREGTQVMRQIYMNRQHRNDLYPTYSGDSIGKWEGDTLVVDTIGFNDKTWIDSGGLPHSEALHVVERIRRLDHDTLVDDVMIEDPMAYTKPFTAQQVYKLKPGWEIQELVCTENNKYTYHGK
;
A
#
# COMPACT_ATOMS: atom_id res chain seq x y z
N MET A 1 -8.18 6.94 5.71
CA MET A 1 -6.73 6.93 5.44
C MET A 1 -6.17 8.26 5.88
N GLU A 2 -5.06 8.23 6.59
CA GLU A 2 -4.30 9.39 7.04
C GLU A 2 -2.86 9.24 6.59
N ILE A 3 -2.20 10.35 6.24
CA ILE A 3 -0.82 10.35 5.75
C ILE A 3 -0.05 11.37 6.59
N PHE A 4 0.98 10.87 7.26
CA PHE A 4 1.89 11.68 8.09
C PHE A 4 3.27 11.70 7.45
N GLN A 5 3.90 12.86 7.42
CA GLN A 5 5.29 12.97 7.03
C GLN A 5 6.14 13.34 8.24
N VAL A 6 7.18 12.57 8.48
CA VAL A 6 8.24 12.89 9.43
C VAL A 6 9.57 12.93 8.67
N PRO A 7 10.67 13.47 9.24
CA PRO A 7 11.88 13.75 8.47
C PRO A 7 12.46 12.55 7.70
N THR A 8 12.25 11.32 8.17
CA THR A 8 12.85 10.10 7.61
C THR A 8 11.85 9.18 6.91
N ARG A 9 10.54 9.41 7.02
CA ARG A 9 9.51 8.49 6.51
C ARG A 9 8.18 9.19 6.26
N VAL A 10 7.44 8.66 5.31
CA VAL A 10 6.00 8.86 5.17
C VAL A 10 5.30 7.68 5.84
N VAL A 11 4.30 7.95 6.66
CA VAL A 11 3.49 6.93 7.35
C VAL A 11 2.06 7.04 6.85
N ILE A 12 1.54 5.95 6.31
CA ILE A 12 0.15 5.83 5.89
C ILE A 12 -0.58 4.98 6.92
N ILE A 13 -1.67 5.52 7.46
CA ILE A 13 -2.58 4.81 8.35
C ILE A 13 -3.91 4.56 7.63
N ARG A 14 -4.42 3.33 7.70
CA ARG A 14 -5.68 2.89 7.07
C ARG A 14 -6.53 2.13 8.08
N GLU A 15 -7.84 2.23 7.94
CA GLU A 15 -8.76 1.30 8.60
C GLU A 15 -8.69 -0.04 7.87
N GLY A 16 -8.65 -1.16 8.60
CA GLY A 16 -8.55 -2.48 7.97
C GLY A 16 -7.39 -3.32 8.48
N THR A 17 -7.06 -4.35 7.71
CA THR A 17 -5.79 -5.05 7.81
C THR A 17 -4.64 -4.16 7.34
N GLN A 18 -3.41 -4.42 7.77
CA GLN A 18 -2.23 -3.63 7.38
C GLN A 18 -2.41 -2.13 7.70
N VAL A 19 -2.88 -1.87 8.93
CA VAL A 19 -3.29 -0.57 9.46
C VAL A 19 -2.22 0.51 9.24
N MET A 20 -0.94 0.16 9.39
CA MET A 20 0.16 1.10 9.25
C MET A 20 1.15 0.62 8.19
N ARG A 21 1.45 1.49 7.23
CA ARG A 21 2.55 1.33 6.28
C ARG A 21 3.58 2.43 6.51
N GLN A 22 4.85 2.04 6.58
CA GLN A 22 5.96 2.97 6.69
C GLN A 22 6.74 2.97 5.39
N ILE A 23 6.92 4.16 4.81
CA ILE A 23 7.69 4.39 3.59
C ILE A 23 8.94 5.16 4.01
N TYR A 24 10.10 4.51 4.01
CA TYR A 24 11.36 5.16 4.36
C TYR A 24 11.86 6.01 3.22
N MET A 25 12.33 7.23 3.50
CA MET A 25 12.72 8.16 2.45
C MET A 25 14.21 8.04 2.08
N ASN A 26 14.51 8.12 0.78
CA ASN A 26 15.84 8.36 0.22
C ASN A 26 16.93 7.40 0.72
N ARG A 27 16.62 6.11 0.85
CA ARG A 27 17.58 5.06 1.19
C ARG A 27 17.43 3.88 0.24
N GLN A 28 18.29 2.88 0.37
CA GLN A 28 18.15 1.62 -0.34
C GLN A 28 17.29 0.63 0.46
N HIS A 29 16.71 -0.34 -0.24
CA HIS A 29 16.17 -1.53 0.39
C HIS A 29 17.26 -2.24 1.19
N ARG A 30 16.83 -2.89 2.27
CA ARG A 30 17.73 -3.75 3.02
C ARG A 30 18.00 -5.03 2.23
N ASN A 31 19.18 -5.61 2.41
CA ASN A 31 19.52 -6.90 1.78
C ASN A 31 19.03 -8.11 2.58
N ASP A 32 18.65 -7.90 3.85
CA ASP A 32 18.28 -8.93 4.82
C ASP A 32 16.77 -8.90 5.13
N LEU A 33 15.94 -8.77 4.09
CA LEU A 33 14.49 -8.70 4.25
C LEU A 33 13.92 -10.07 4.62
N TYR A 34 13.11 -10.09 5.67
CA TYR A 34 12.17 -11.17 5.92
C TYR A 34 10.83 -10.83 5.25
N PRO A 35 10.21 -11.77 4.51
CA PRO A 35 8.91 -11.51 3.88
C PRO A 35 7.85 -11.08 4.89
N THR A 36 7.18 -9.96 4.61
CA THR A 36 6.10 -9.43 5.47
C THR A 36 4.85 -9.12 4.67
N TYR A 37 3.71 -8.92 5.35
CA TYR A 37 2.45 -8.59 4.68
C TYR A 37 2.48 -7.26 3.91
N SER A 38 3.34 -6.31 4.29
CA SER A 38 3.38 -4.96 3.70
C SER A 38 4.69 -4.63 2.99
N GLY A 39 5.65 -5.56 2.97
CA GLY A 39 6.96 -5.36 2.36
C GLY A 39 7.82 -4.29 3.04
N ASP A 40 8.95 -3.99 2.42
CA ASP A 40 9.84 -2.86 2.72
C ASP A 40 9.60 -1.78 1.66
N SER A 41 9.04 -0.64 2.06
CA SER A 41 8.72 0.47 1.15
C SER A 41 9.76 1.58 1.25
N ILE A 42 10.30 1.99 0.10
CA ILE A 42 11.27 3.07 -0.04
C ILE A 42 10.67 4.17 -0.93
N GLY A 43 10.64 5.39 -0.42
CA GLY A 43 10.10 6.56 -1.10
C GLY A 43 11.19 7.53 -1.56
N LYS A 44 10.94 8.19 -2.68
CA LYS A 44 11.64 9.40 -3.11
C LYS A 44 10.65 10.39 -3.72
N TRP A 45 10.93 11.68 -3.59
CA TRP A 45 10.14 12.72 -4.25
C TRP A 45 10.69 13.00 -5.65
N GLU A 46 9.80 12.99 -6.63
CA GLU A 46 10.03 13.46 -8.00
C GLU A 46 9.09 14.64 -8.25
N GLY A 47 9.55 15.86 -7.96
CA GLY A 47 8.69 17.04 -7.96
C GLY A 47 7.62 16.93 -6.86
N ASP A 48 6.35 16.91 -7.27
CA ASP A 48 5.18 16.77 -6.40
C ASP A 48 4.69 15.31 -6.24
N THR A 49 5.39 14.36 -6.86
CA THR A 49 5.02 12.94 -6.87
C THR A 49 5.91 12.15 -5.92
N LEU A 50 5.31 11.43 -4.99
CA LEU A 50 5.99 10.43 -4.16
C LEU A 50 6.07 9.13 -4.95
N VAL A 51 7.27 8.74 -5.34
CA VAL A 51 7.53 7.44 -5.96
C VAL A 51 7.93 6.47 -4.88
N VAL A 52 7.20 5.37 -4.75
CA VAL A 52 7.43 4.34 -3.73
C VAL A 52 7.77 3.03 -4.42
N ASP A 53 8.93 2.48 -4.09
CA ASP A 53 9.35 1.14 -4.48
C ASP A 53 9.13 0.19 -3.30
N THR A 54 8.47 -0.95 -3.51
CA THR A 54 8.22 -1.92 -2.45
C THR A 54 8.50 -3.34 -2.90
N ILE A 55 9.28 -4.05 -2.09
CA ILE A 55 9.64 -5.47 -2.25
C ILE A 55 9.51 -6.21 -0.90
N GLY A 56 9.76 -7.51 -0.88
CA GLY A 56 9.82 -8.29 0.37
C GLY A 56 8.44 -8.60 0.95
N PHE A 57 7.44 -8.76 0.09
CA PHE A 57 6.12 -9.24 0.47
C PHE A 57 6.18 -10.75 0.79
N ASN A 58 5.35 -11.20 1.72
CA ASN A 58 4.99 -12.63 1.82
C ASN A 58 3.89 -12.97 0.80
N ASP A 59 3.54 -14.24 0.65
CA ASP A 59 2.54 -14.74 -0.30
C ASP A 59 1.15 -14.99 0.33
N LYS A 60 0.88 -14.40 1.50
CA LYS A 60 -0.28 -14.74 2.35
C LYS A 60 -1.45 -13.76 2.22
N THR A 61 -1.39 -12.88 1.23
CA THR A 61 -2.39 -11.85 0.96
C THR A 61 -2.77 -11.81 -0.51
N TRP A 62 -3.74 -10.96 -0.83
CA TRP A 62 -4.16 -10.66 -2.19
C TRP A 62 -3.74 -9.22 -2.53
N ILE A 63 -3.45 -8.97 -3.80
CA ILE A 63 -3.13 -7.62 -4.29
C ILE A 63 -4.34 -6.69 -4.14
N ASP A 64 -5.55 -7.21 -4.35
CA ASP A 64 -6.79 -6.47 -4.29
C ASP A 64 -7.90 -7.25 -3.57
N SER A 65 -9.04 -6.59 -3.37
CA SER A 65 -10.23 -7.25 -2.79
C SER A 65 -10.88 -8.27 -3.72
N GLY A 66 -10.50 -8.30 -5.00
CA GLY A 66 -10.95 -9.27 -5.99
C GLY A 66 -10.25 -10.63 -5.86
N GLY A 67 -9.18 -10.73 -5.07
CA GLY A 67 -8.45 -11.97 -4.84
C GLY A 67 -7.35 -12.22 -5.88
N LEU A 68 -6.72 -11.17 -6.41
CA LEU A 68 -5.56 -11.31 -7.28
C LEU A 68 -4.35 -11.86 -6.50
N PRO A 69 -3.84 -13.08 -6.82
CA PRO A 69 -2.74 -13.69 -6.09
C PRO A 69 -1.43 -12.96 -6.28
N HIS A 70 -0.47 -13.19 -5.39
CA HIS A 70 0.92 -12.81 -5.60
C HIS A 70 1.87 -13.78 -4.90
N SER A 71 3.12 -13.72 -5.28
CA SER A 71 4.23 -14.47 -4.70
C SER A 71 5.14 -13.54 -3.89
N GLU A 72 6.20 -14.11 -3.30
CA GLU A 72 7.27 -13.33 -2.67
C GLU A 72 8.14 -12.57 -3.69
N ALA A 73 7.99 -12.86 -5.00
CA ALA A 73 8.65 -12.13 -6.09
C ALA A 73 7.90 -10.85 -6.48
N LEU A 74 6.82 -10.49 -5.78
CA LEU A 74 6.06 -9.26 -6.01
C LEU A 74 6.95 -8.02 -5.81
N HIS A 75 6.99 -7.19 -6.84
CA HIS A 75 7.57 -5.84 -6.84
C HIS A 75 6.47 -4.84 -7.21
N VAL A 76 6.31 -3.82 -6.39
CA VAL A 76 5.31 -2.78 -6.59
C VAL A 76 5.99 -1.42 -6.65
N VAL A 77 5.70 -0.67 -7.71
CA VAL A 77 6.12 0.72 -7.85
C VAL A 77 4.89 1.60 -7.90
N GLU A 78 4.71 2.45 -6.91
CA GLU A 78 3.60 3.41 -6.81
C GLU A 78 4.09 4.82 -7.15
N ARG A 79 3.22 5.60 -7.78
CA ARG A 79 3.42 7.04 -8.02
C ARG A 79 2.23 7.78 -7.44
N ILE A 80 2.41 8.28 -6.22
CA ILE A 80 1.37 8.93 -5.44
C ILE A 80 1.48 10.44 -5.62
N ARG A 81 0.41 11.08 -6.07
CA ARG A 81 0.35 12.54 -6.26
C ARG A 81 -1.01 13.10 -5.88
N ARG A 82 -1.00 14.36 -5.43
CA ARG A 82 -2.23 15.10 -5.12
C ARG A 82 -2.65 15.89 -6.36
N LEU A 83 -3.81 15.57 -6.92
CA LEU A 83 -4.33 16.28 -8.10
C LEU A 83 -4.94 17.64 -7.72
N ASP A 84 -5.60 17.69 -6.57
CA ASP A 84 -6.23 18.88 -6.00
C ASP A 84 -6.37 18.72 -4.49
N HIS A 85 -6.97 19.70 -3.81
CA HIS A 85 -7.14 19.63 -2.35
C HIS A 85 -7.82 18.32 -1.88
N ASP A 86 -8.78 17.79 -2.63
CA ASP A 86 -9.63 16.69 -2.15
C ASP A 86 -9.29 15.35 -2.80
N THR A 87 -8.32 15.30 -3.72
CA THR A 87 -8.05 14.13 -4.55
C THR A 87 -6.57 13.74 -4.54
N LEU A 88 -6.31 12.51 -4.07
CA LEU A 88 -5.03 11.84 -4.23
C LEU A 88 -5.19 10.74 -5.29
N VAL A 89 -4.21 10.61 -6.17
CA VAL A 89 -4.12 9.54 -7.15
C VAL A 89 -2.84 8.77 -6.93
N ASP A 90 -2.96 7.45 -6.99
CA ASP A 90 -1.87 6.49 -6.90
C ASP A 90 -1.87 5.63 -8.15
N ASP A 91 -0.87 5.85 -9.01
CA ASP A 91 -0.62 5.01 -10.17
C ASP A 91 0.31 3.86 -9.74
N VAL A 92 -0.20 2.64 -9.75
CA VAL A 92 0.47 1.43 -9.24
C VAL A 92 0.92 0.56 -10.40
N MET A 93 2.21 0.27 -10.48
CA MET A 93 2.78 -0.76 -11.35
C MET A 93 3.07 -2.01 -10.53
N ILE A 94 2.59 -3.15 -11.02
CA ILE A 94 2.73 -4.45 -10.39
C ILE A 94 3.55 -5.35 -11.29
N GLU A 95 4.61 -5.92 -10.74
CA GLU A 95 5.44 -6.93 -11.37
C GLU A 95 5.56 -8.14 -10.45
N ASP A 96 5.16 -9.30 -10.95
CA ASP A 96 5.36 -10.59 -10.27
C ASP A 96 5.53 -11.67 -11.33
N PRO A 97 6.76 -12.08 -11.66
CA PRO A 97 7.02 -13.04 -12.72
C PRO A 97 6.56 -14.47 -12.39
N MET A 98 6.17 -14.75 -11.12
CA MET A 98 5.67 -16.05 -10.70
C MET A 98 4.15 -16.13 -10.77
N ALA A 99 3.45 -15.02 -10.58
CA ALA A 99 2.00 -14.94 -10.66
C ALA A 99 1.50 -14.51 -12.05
N TYR A 100 2.24 -13.66 -12.78
CA TYR A 100 1.76 -13.00 -13.99
C TYR A 100 2.74 -13.09 -15.17
N THR A 101 2.19 -13.05 -16.38
CA THR A 101 2.97 -13.17 -17.63
C THR A 101 3.63 -11.87 -18.06
N LYS A 102 3.20 -10.73 -17.52
CA LYS A 102 3.77 -9.40 -17.79
C LYS A 102 3.38 -8.42 -16.67
N PRO A 103 4.17 -7.36 -16.44
CA PRO A 103 3.76 -6.27 -15.56
C PRO A 103 2.46 -5.63 -16.05
N PHE A 104 1.68 -5.12 -15.10
CA PHE A 104 0.46 -4.36 -15.39
C PHE A 104 0.32 -3.18 -14.44
N THR A 105 -0.58 -2.26 -14.78
CA THR A 105 -0.83 -1.07 -13.98
C THR A 105 -2.28 -1.02 -13.51
N ALA A 106 -2.47 -0.41 -12.35
CA ALA A 106 -3.76 -0.05 -11.78
C ALA A 106 -3.69 1.40 -11.28
N GLN A 107 -4.85 2.05 -11.17
CA GLN A 107 -4.93 3.39 -10.61
C GLN A 107 -5.91 3.38 -9.44
N GLN A 108 -5.50 3.94 -8.31
CA GLN A 108 -6.35 4.15 -7.16
C GLN A 108 -6.56 5.64 -6.93
N VAL A 109 -7.82 6.02 -6.71
CA VAL A 109 -8.22 7.40 -6.43
C VAL A 109 -8.77 7.47 -5.01
N TYR A 110 -8.17 8.31 -4.19
CA TYR A 110 -8.63 8.57 -2.83
C TYR A 110 -9.26 9.95 -2.74
N LYS A 111 -10.42 10.02 -2.10
CA LYS A 111 -11.14 11.27 -1.83
C LYS A 111 -10.99 11.65 -0.36
N LEU A 112 -10.66 12.91 -0.11
CA LEU A 112 -10.61 13.46 1.24
C LEU A 112 -11.99 13.36 1.88
N LYS A 113 -12.02 12.91 3.13
CA LYS A 113 -13.24 12.87 3.95
C LYS A 113 -13.01 13.69 5.23
N PRO A 114 -13.32 15.00 5.20
CA PRO A 114 -13.18 15.85 6.38
C PRO A 114 -14.01 15.33 7.56
N GLY A 115 -13.44 15.34 8.76
CA GLY A 115 -14.09 14.85 9.98
C GLY A 115 -14.20 13.33 10.10
N TRP A 116 -13.65 12.55 9.14
CA TRP A 116 -13.51 11.12 9.31
C TRP A 116 -12.32 10.81 10.22
N GLU A 117 -12.55 10.04 11.27
CA GLU A 117 -11.52 9.56 12.17
C GLU A 117 -11.34 8.05 11.97
N ILE A 118 -10.09 7.62 11.78
CA ILE A 118 -9.76 6.19 11.65
C ILE A 118 -10.19 5.47 12.93
N GLN A 119 -11.10 4.52 12.78
CA GLN A 119 -11.56 3.69 13.90
C GLN A 119 -10.69 2.45 14.09
N GLU A 120 -10.62 1.95 15.32
CA GLU A 120 -10.01 0.67 15.63
C GLU A 120 -10.78 -0.47 14.95
N LEU A 121 -10.04 -1.36 14.28
CA LEU A 121 -10.60 -2.58 13.70
C LEU A 121 -9.90 -3.80 14.30
N VAL A 122 -10.68 -4.64 14.98
CA VAL A 122 -10.23 -5.93 15.53
C VAL A 122 -10.94 -7.05 14.76
N CYS A 123 -10.20 -7.82 13.94
CA CYS A 123 -10.80 -8.89 13.12
C CYS A 123 -11.52 -9.99 13.93
N THR A 124 -11.25 -10.11 15.24
CA THR A 124 -11.88 -11.09 16.12
C THR A 124 -13.10 -10.55 16.89
N GLU A 125 -13.37 -9.24 16.84
CA GLU A 125 -14.48 -8.61 17.56
C GLU A 125 -15.26 -7.69 16.60
N ASN A 126 -16.59 -7.86 16.53
CA ASN A 126 -17.47 -7.02 15.70
C ASN A 126 -17.18 -7.12 14.18
N ASN A 127 -17.07 -8.35 13.68
CA ASN A 127 -16.88 -8.68 12.26
C ASN A 127 -18.03 -8.18 11.37
N LYS A 128 -18.01 -6.90 11.00
CA LYS A 128 -18.92 -6.31 10.02
C LYS A 128 -18.45 -6.47 8.57
N TYR A 129 -17.21 -6.91 8.39
CA TYR A 129 -16.56 -7.09 7.08
C TYR A 129 -16.37 -8.56 6.68
N THR A 130 -16.84 -9.51 7.50
CA THR A 130 -16.93 -10.91 7.07
C THR A 130 -18.07 -11.05 6.06
N TYR A 131 -17.76 -11.65 4.91
CA TYR A 131 -18.78 -12.03 3.93
C TYR A 131 -19.82 -12.93 4.60
N HIS A 132 -21.01 -12.39 4.87
CA HIS A 132 -22.17 -13.19 5.27
C HIS A 132 -22.77 -13.78 3.99
N GLY A 133 -22.16 -14.87 3.51
CA GLY A 133 -22.76 -15.67 2.45
C GLY A 133 -24.17 -16.08 2.85
N LYS A 134 -25.13 -15.79 1.97
CA LYS A 134 -26.36 -16.58 1.89
C LYS A 134 -26.11 -17.74 0.94
#